data_AF-A0A7S2VPJ0-F1
#
_entry.id   AF-A0A7S2VPJ0-F1
#
_cell.length_a   1.000
_cell.length_b   1.000
_cell.length_c   1.000
_cell.angle_alpha   90.00
_cell.angle_beta   90.00
_cell.angle_gamma   90.00
#
_symmetry.space_group_name_H-M   'P 1'
#
loop_
_entity.id
_entity.type
_entity.pdbx_description
1 polymer ?
#
loop_
_entity_poly.entity_id
_entity_poly.type
_entity_poly.pdbx_seq_one_letter_code
_entity_poly.pdbx_strand_id
1 'polypeptide(L)'
;MSFWDIPGMRAGVVTGDAAWGLLQHAKANGYAIPAINCASASTVNAVLEAGNKLNRPVMVQFSEGGSACFAGKSLPNEDGVLQASILGAVAGAHYVRNVAPAYGVPVLVTSDRCAKKSLPWLDGMLVADEAFFNAYGEPLFSSHALDLSDGTIGAKYLQQVKPMKMIMELAFTCAPEDAPKICQELFPISDFTVTATEAQLERLGNFQQSVGGSKLFFAFHGGLETKASKQDLLTAVSNGMVKMSVDTYLLEAEPYMAKRVMQSCADVRNVNENVQVAPDLCVDACWLSPEQKAALKKTADAMSAPGKGFLAADESAGPWLRAGHEGAAKIADTAENRAAYRAMCFTTPGLSQYISGVILHWETLFQSDAAGQKMVDLITKNGMIPGI
;
A
#
# COMPACT_ATOMS: atom_id res chain seq x y z
N MET A 1 26.79 -5.57 -12.40
CA MET A 1 26.85 -4.18 -11.93
C MET A 1 25.76 -4.05 -10.88
N SER A 2 25.99 -3.32 -9.80
CA SER A 2 24.96 -3.06 -8.79
C SER A 2 24.04 -1.94 -9.29
N PHE A 3 22.75 -1.96 -8.92
CA PHE A 3 21.88 -0.81 -9.18
C PHE A 3 22.34 0.44 -8.40
N TRP A 4 23.11 0.26 -7.33
CA TRP A 4 23.77 1.36 -6.61
C TRP A 4 24.88 2.05 -7.42
N ASP A 5 25.40 1.42 -8.47
CA ASP A 5 26.44 2.00 -9.33
C ASP A 5 25.85 2.99 -10.37
N ILE A 6 24.52 3.13 -10.43
CA ILE A 6 23.83 4.05 -11.33
C ILE A 6 24.09 5.50 -10.85
N PRO A 7 24.58 6.41 -11.71
CA PRO A 7 24.79 7.80 -11.32
C PRO A 7 23.51 8.46 -10.77
N GLY A 8 23.62 9.08 -9.60
CA GLY A 8 22.48 9.72 -8.91
C GLY A 8 21.62 8.76 -8.08
N MET A 9 21.95 7.47 -8.03
CA MET A 9 21.25 6.51 -7.17
C MET A 9 21.45 6.84 -5.69
N ARG A 10 20.36 6.76 -4.92
CA ARG A 10 20.35 7.04 -3.48
C ARG A 10 19.23 6.29 -2.78
N ALA A 11 19.35 6.14 -1.46
CA ALA A 11 18.22 5.74 -0.63
C ALA A 11 17.15 6.84 -0.65
N GLY A 12 15.87 6.43 -0.70
CA GLY A 12 14.75 7.34 -0.87
C GLY A 12 14.29 7.45 -2.32
N VAL A 13 13.53 8.51 -2.61
CA VAL A 13 12.91 8.67 -3.93
C VAL A 13 13.94 9.04 -4.98
N VAL A 14 13.91 8.31 -6.10
CA VAL A 14 14.75 8.51 -7.28
C VAL A 14 13.91 8.99 -8.46
N THR A 15 14.43 9.95 -9.21
CA THR A 15 13.75 10.64 -10.32
C THR A 15 14.73 10.82 -11.50
N GLY A 16 14.24 11.33 -12.63
CA GLY A 16 15.10 11.73 -13.74
C GLY A 16 15.95 10.60 -14.32
N ASP A 17 17.20 10.94 -14.66
CA ASP A 17 18.17 10.00 -15.25
C ASP A 17 18.46 8.80 -14.34
N ALA A 18 18.42 8.97 -13.01
CA ALA A 18 18.65 7.87 -12.06
C ALA A 18 17.48 6.87 -12.08
N ALA A 19 16.24 7.36 -12.15
CA ALA A 19 15.05 6.52 -12.29
C ALA A 19 15.05 5.78 -13.63
N TRP A 20 15.40 6.47 -14.73
CA TRP A 20 15.50 5.83 -16.04
C TRP A 20 16.63 4.80 -16.11
N GLY A 21 17.82 5.14 -15.58
CA GLY A 21 18.96 4.23 -15.46
C GLY A 21 18.61 2.97 -14.66
N LEU A 22 17.72 3.08 -13.67
CA LEU A 22 17.23 1.93 -12.92
C LEU A 22 16.37 0.99 -13.76
N LEU A 23 15.52 1.52 -14.65
CA LEU A 23 14.76 0.71 -15.61
C LEU A 23 15.68 0.09 -16.67
N GLN A 24 16.70 0.82 -17.15
CA GLN A 24 17.73 0.28 -18.04
C GLN A 24 18.49 -0.87 -17.40
N HIS A 25 18.88 -0.72 -16.13
CA HIS A 25 19.53 -1.77 -15.36
C HIS A 25 18.60 -2.98 -15.17
N ALA A 26 17.32 -2.76 -14.88
CA ALA A 26 16.32 -3.83 -14.77
C ALA A 26 16.22 -4.65 -16.04
N LYS A 27 16.10 -3.96 -17.19
CA LYS A 27 16.06 -4.60 -18.49
C LYS A 27 17.34 -5.37 -18.81
N ALA A 28 18.51 -4.78 -18.58
CA ALA A 28 19.81 -5.38 -18.90
C ALA A 28 20.12 -6.62 -18.05
N ASN A 29 19.59 -6.69 -16.82
CA ASN A 29 19.82 -7.79 -15.90
C ASN A 29 18.62 -8.76 -15.81
N GLY A 30 17.57 -8.55 -16.61
CA GLY A 30 16.44 -9.47 -16.69
C GLY A 30 15.62 -9.56 -15.41
N TYR A 31 15.21 -8.43 -14.85
CA TYR A 31 14.22 -8.36 -13.76
C TYR A 31 13.22 -7.22 -13.98
N ALA A 32 12.09 -7.27 -13.27
CA ALA A 32 11.13 -6.17 -13.17
C ALA A 32 11.01 -5.65 -11.74
N ILE A 33 10.69 -4.36 -11.61
CA ILE A 33 10.47 -3.68 -10.34
C ILE A 33 8.98 -3.72 -10.02
N PRO A 34 8.58 -4.22 -8.84
CA PRO A 34 7.18 -4.27 -8.45
C PRO A 34 6.68 -2.86 -8.13
N ALA A 35 5.53 -2.51 -8.73
CA ALA A 35 4.82 -1.27 -8.46
C ALA A 35 3.55 -1.58 -7.67
N ILE A 36 3.53 -1.14 -6.42
CA ILE A 36 2.53 -1.57 -5.46
C ILE A 36 1.56 -0.41 -5.20
N ASN A 37 0.28 -0.60 -5.54
CA ASN A 37 -0.74 0.41 -5.27
C ASN A 37 -0.85 0.66 -3.75
N CYS A 38 -0.94 1.91 -3.34
CA CYS A 38 -1.01 2.32 -1.94
C CYS A 38 -2.19 3.27 -1.73
N ALA A 39 -2.83 3.16 -0.56
CA ALA A 39 -3.99 3.97 -0.16
C ALA A 39 -3.86 4.56 1.25
N SER A 40 -2.78 4.23 1.97
CA SER A 40 -2.48 4.76 3.30
C SER A 40 -0.96 4.78 3.59
N ALA A 41 -0.56 5.52 4.63
CA ALA A 41 0.80 5.48 5.15
C ALA A 41 1.23 4.05 5.54
N SER A 42 0.31 3.24 6.05
CA SER A 42 0.57 1.84 6.41
C SER A 42 0.95 0.99 5.18
N THR A 43 0.20 1.13 4.08
CA THR A 43 0.50 0.43 2.82
C THR A 43 1.85 0.86 2.25
N VAL A 44 2.19 2.16 2.33
CA VAL A 44 3.50 2.67 1.91
C VAL A 44 4.62 2.03 2.74
N ASN A 45 4.49 2.03 4.07
CA ASN A 45 5.50 1.46 4.96
C ASN A 45 5.75 -0.03 4.70
N ALA A 46 4.69 -0.80 4.41
CA ALA A 46 4.82 -2.21 4.07
C ALA A 46 5.65 -2.42 2.79
N VAL A 47 5.49 -1.56 1.78
CA VAL A 47 6.27 -1.60 0.53
C VAL A 47 7.74 -1.27 0.79
N LEU A 48 8.00 -0.24 1.59
CA LEU A 48 9.36 0.18 1.92
C LEU A 48 10.09 -0.86 2.79
N GLU A 49 9.39 -1.45 3.76
CA GLU A 49 9.90 -2.55 4.58
C GLU A 49 10.25 -3.77 3.72
N ALA A 50 9.38 -4.15 2.78
CA ALA A 50 9.63 -5.25 1.86
C ALA A 50 10.86 -4.97 0.98
N GLY A 51 10.97 -3.75 0.42
CA GLY A 51 12.13 -3.32 -0.36
C GLY A 51 13.43 -3.48 0.43
N ASN A 52 13.46 -3.01 1.68
CA ASN A 52 14.62 -3.11 2.56
C ASN A 52 14.98 -4.56 2.90
N LYS A 53 14.01 -5.37 3.35
CA LYS A 53 14.25 -6.78 3.70
C LYS A 53 14.76 -7.60 2.52
N LEU A 54 14.32 -7.27 1.31
CA LEU A 54 14.78 -7.93 0.08
C LEU A 54 16.04 -7.31 -0.51
N ASN A 55 16.49 -6.15 -0.02
CA ASN A 55 17.55 -5.30 -0.57
C ASN A 55 17.34 -4.97 -2.05
N ARG A 56 16.16 -4.43 -2.38
CA ARG A 56 15.71 -4.20 -3.76
C ARG A 56 15.03 -2.85 -3.94
N PRO A 57 15.09 -2.29 -5.16
CA PRO A 57 14.23 -1.17 -5.53
C PRO A 57 12.76 -1.61 -5.55
N VAL A 58 11.87 -0.68 -5.19
CA VAL A 58 10.42 -0.85 -5.22
C VAL A 58 9.76 0.38 -5.81
N MET A 59 8.55 0.26 -6.34
CA MET A 59 7.72 1.42 -6.66
C MET A 59 6.51 1.51 -5.74
N VAL A 60 6.31 2.69 -5.16
CA VAL A 60 5.06 3.06 -4.49
C VAL A 60 4.15 3.70 -5.54
N GLN A 61 3.02 3.06 -5.80
CA GLN A 61 2.08 3.48 -6.83
C GLN A 61 0.80 4.03 -6.21
N PHE A 62 0.25 5.09 -6.78
CA PHE A 62 -1.04 5.64 -6.38
C PHE A 62 -2.03 5.61 -7.54
N SER A 63 -3.13 4.87 -7.39
CA SER A 63 -4.26 4.97 -8.33
C SER A 63 -5.14 6.18 -8.00
N GLU A 64 -6.01 6.60 -8.91
CA GLU A 64 -6.95 7.70 -8.67
C GLU A 64 -7.76 7.47 -7.37
N GLY A 65 -8.35 6.28 -7.22
CA GLY A 65 -9.14 5.91 -6.04
C GLY A 65 -8.30 5.72 -4.78
N GLY A 66 -7.07 5.20 -4.92
CA GLY A 66 -6.12 5.05 -3.80
C GLY A 66 -5.66 6.39 -3.27
N SER A 67 -5.44 7.34 -4.17
CA SER A 67 -5.11 8.71 -3.83
C SER A 67 -6.25 9.37 -3.07
N ALA A 68 -7.50 9.29 -3.55
CA ALA A 68 -8.65 9.83 -2.83
C ALA A 68 -8.82 9.18 -1.44
N CYS A 69 -8.55 7.88 -1.33
CA CYS A 69 -8.56 7.18 -0.05
C CYS A 69 -7.46 7.69 0.90
N PHE A 70 -6.26 7.98 0.39
CA PHE A 70 -5.13 8.51 1.16
C PHE A 70 -5.45 9.91 1.72
N ALA A 71 -6.16 10.75 0.96
CA ALA A 71 -6.63 12.06 1.44
C ALA A 71 -7.79 11.94 2.45
N GLY A 72 -8.60 10.89 2.31
CA GLY A 72 -9.78 10.61 3.12
C GLY A 72 -11.05 10.65 2.29
N LYS A 73 -11.82 9.55 2.31
CA LYS A 73 -13.03 9.36 1.48
C LYS A 73 -14.15 10.38 1.71
N SER A 74 -14.13 11.11 2.82
CA SER A 74 -15.11 12.16 3.11
C SER A 74 -14.81 13.48 2.41
N LEU A 75 -13.63 13.64 1.82
CA LEU A 75 -13.30 14.85 1.07
C LEU A 75 -14.05 14.90 -0.27
N PRO A 76 -14.48 16.09 -0.71
CA PRO A 76 -15.06 16.26 -2.04
C PRO A 76 -14.12 15.76 -3.13
N ASN A 77 -14.67 15.03 -4.11
CA ASN A 77 -13.91 14.48 -5.23
C ASN A 77 -14.79 14.45 -6.49
N GLU A 78 -15.21 15.63 -6.97
CA GLU A 78 -16.17 15.68 -8.07
C GLU A 78 -15.55 15.22 -9.39
N ASP A 79 -16.37 14.56 -10.21
CA ASP A 79 -16.01 14.19 -11.57
C ASP A 79 -15.56 15.43 -12.36
N GLY A 80 -14.43 15.31 -13.05
CA GLY A 80 -13.85 16.42 -13.81
C GLY A 80 -12.97 17.37 -13.00
N VAL A 81 -12.92 17.23 -11.67
CA VAL A 81 -12.04 18.02 -10.77
C VAL A 81 -11.04 17.11 -10.06
N LEU A 82 -11.52 16.05 -9.41
CA LEU A 82 -10.72 15.02 -8.74
C LEU A 82 -9.78 15.56 -7.65
N GLN A 83 -10.22 16.57 -6.91
CA GLN A 83 -9.40 17.30 -5.93
C GLN A 83 -8.90 16.43 -4.77
N ALA A 84 -9.68 15.46 -4.27
CA ALA A 84 -9.20 14.54 -3.23
C ALA A 84 -8.17 13.57 -3.80
N SER A 85 -8.35 13.11 -5.04
CA SER A 85 -7.36 12.27 -5.73
C SER A 85 -6.05 13.02 -5.96
N ILE A 86 -6.10 14.30 -6.38
CA ILE A 86 -4.89 15.12 -6.56
C ILE A 86 -4.19 15.34 -5.21
N LEU A 87 -4.93 15.83 -4.20
CA LEU A 87 -4.39 16.10 -2.88
C LEU A 87 -3.76 14.85 -2.26
N GLY A 88 -4.45 13.72 -2.34
CA GLY A 88 -3.99 12.47 -1.74
C GLY A 88 -2.77 11.88 -2.43
N ALA A 89 -2.68 11.99 -3.76
CA ALA A 89 -1.48 11.56 -4.50
C ALA A 89 -0.27 12.42 -4.10
N VAL A 90 -0.44 13.75 -4.08
CA VAL A 90 0.62 14.70 -3.71
C VAL A 90 1.06 14.51 -2.25
N ALA A 91 0.10 14.38 -1.32
CA ALA A 91 0.38 14.11 0.09
C ALA A 91 1.08 12.76 0.28
N GLY A 92 0.64 11.72 -0.43
CA GLY A 92 1.25 10.40 -0.45
C GLY A 92 2.68 10.43 -0.97
N ALA A 93 2.94 11.13 -2.07
CA ALA A 93 4.28 11.30 -2.62
C ALA A 93 5.22 12.01 -1.64
N HIS A 94 4.76 13.10 -1.01
CA HIS A 94 5.52 13.76 0.04
C HIS A 94 5.80 12.84 1.23
N TYR A 95 4.83 12.04 1.66
CA TYR A 95 5.04 11.06 2.72
C TYR A 95 6.18 10.10 2.35
N VAL A 96 6.10 9.47 1.17
CA VAL A 96 7.13 8.55 0.68
C VAL A 96 8.50 9.21 0.66
N ARG A 97 8.61 10.44 0.14
CA ARG A 97 9.89 11.17 0.08
C ARG A 97 10.51 11.42 1.45
N ASN A 98 9.68 11.63 2.48
CA ASN A 98 10.16 11.85 3.85
C ASN A 98 10.59 10.54 4.55
N VAL A 99 9.86 9.44 4.32
CA VAL A 99 10.12 8.19 5.07
C VAL A 99 11.07 7.24 4.35
N ALA A 100 11.07 7.18 3.01
CA ALA A 100 11.84 6.22 2.23
C ALA A 100 13.37 6.25 2.49
N PRO A 101 14.03 7.41 2.69
CA PRO A 101 15.45 7.43 3.03
C PRO A 101 15.79 6.62 4.30
N ALA A 102 14.90 6.58 5.29
CA ALA A 102 15.11 5.83 6.53
C ALA A 102 15.06 4.31 6.35
N TYR A 103 14.39 3.83 5.30
CA TYR A 103 14.38 2.41 4.94
C TYR A 103 15.61 1.98 4.14
N GLY A 104 16.45 2.92 3.68
CA GLY A 104 17.72 2.60 3.03
C GLY A 104 17.61 2.02 1.61
N VAL A 105 16.46 2.13 0.94
CA VAL A 105 16.24 1.59 -0.41
C VAL A 105 15.88 2.64 -1.44
N PRO A 106 16.25 2.46 -2.73
CA PRO A 106 15.77 3.33 -3.80
C PRO A 106 14.28 3.06 -4.08
N VAL A 107 13.51 4.12 -4.23
CA VAL A 107 12.06 4.06 -4.43
C VAL A 107 11.65 4.90 -5.62
N LEU A 108 10.82 4.35 -6.50
CA LEU A 108 10.09 5.16 -7.47
C LEU A 108 8.70 5.49 -6.92
N VAL A 109 8.27 6.74 -7.05
CA VAL A 109 6.88 7.13 -6.76
C VAL A 109 6.17 7.30 -8.09
N THR A 110 5.08 6.57 -8.30
CA THR A 110 4.39 6.53 -9.59
C THR A 110 2.89 6.70 -9.43
N SER A 111 2.21 7.27 -10.43
CA SER A 111 0.76 7.13 -10.53
C SER A 111 0.38 5.84 -11.28
N ASP A 112 -0.83 5.35 -11.04
CA ASP A 112 -1.48 4.29 -11.81
C ASP A 112 -2.23 4.85 -13.03
N ARG A 113 -2.83 3.95 -13.81
CA ARG A 113 -3.53 4.22 -15.07
C ARG A 113 -4.47 5.42 -14.96
N CYS A 114 -4.15 6.48 -15.71
CA CYS A 114 -5.01 7.64 -15.90
C CYS A 114 -5.83 7.50 -17.19
N ALA A 115 -7.10 7.15 -17.06
CA ALA A 115 -8.05 7.14 -18.17
C ALA A 115 -8.51 8.57 -18.53
N LYS A 116 -9.26 8.73 -19.65
CA LYS A 116 -9.76 10.05 -20.11
C LYS A 116 -10.51 10.85 -19.07
N LYS A 117 -11.36 10.19 -18.28
CA LYS A 117 -12.12 10.83 -17.21
C LYS A 117 -11.23 11.33 -16.06
N SER A 118 -10.04 10.73 -15.92
CA SER A 118 -9.09 10.96 -14.84
C SER A 118 -8.00 11.96 -15.21
N LEU A 119 -8.02 12.54 -16.41
CA LEU A 119 -7.03 13.55 -16.85
C LEU A 119 -6.86 14.72 -15.87
N PRO A 120 -7.91 15.27 -15.23
CA PRO A 120 -7.74 16.32 -14.23
C PRO A 120 -6.84 15.90 -13.06
N TRP A 121 -6.85 14.62 -12.69
CA TRP A 121 -5.99 14.08 -11.65
C TRP A 121 -4.51 14.07 -12.08
N LEU A 122 -4.22 13.61 -13.30
CA LEU A 122 -2.86 13.67 -13.86
C LEU A 122 -2.37 15.13 -14.01
N ASP A 123 -3.20 16.00 -14.57
CA ASP A 123 -2.85 17.42 -14.75
C ASP A 123 -2.55 18.10 -13.40
N GLY A 124 -3.34 17.80 -12.36
CA GLY A 124 -3.11 18.30 -11.01
C GLY A 124 -1.81 17.79 -10.37
N MET A 125 -1.44 16.52 -10.61
CA MET A 125 -0.15 15.99 -10.17
C MET A 125 1.02 16.66 -10.90
N LEU A 126 0.91 16.88 -12.21
CA LEU A 126 1.95 17.56 -13.00
C LEU A 126 2.18 19.00 -12.56
N VAL A 127 1.13 19.72 -12.14
CA VAL A 127 1.28 21.05 -11.52
C VAL A 127 2.13 20.96 -10.24
N ALA A 128 1.90 19.94 -9.41
CA ALA A 128 2.69 19.72 -8.20
C ALA A 128 4.15 19.32 -8.54
N ASP A 129 4.37 18.52 -9.58
CA ASP A 129 5.70 18.19 -10.07
C ASP A 129 6.46 19.40 -10.57
N GLU A 130 5.84 20.25 -11.39
CA GLU A 130 6.46 21.47 -11.89
C GLU A 130 6.82 22.42 -10.74
N ALA A 131 5.94 22.57 -9.75
CA ALA A 131 6.22 23.37 -8.56
C ALA A 131 7.38 22.79 -7.74
N PHE A 132 7.42 21.47 -7.56
CA PHE A 132 8.49 20.80 -6.82
C PHE A 132 9.83 20.85 -7.60
N PHE A 133 9.80 20.68 -8.92
CA PHE A 133 10.97 20.79 -9.79
C PHE A 133 11.58 22.19 -9.76
N ASN A 134 10.74 23.23 -9.81
CA ASN A 134 11.23 24.61 -9.70
C ASN A 134 11.88 24.91 -8.34
N ALA A 135 11.43 24.24 -7.26
CA ALA A 135 11.97 24.43 -5.92
C ALA A 135 13.22 23.59 -5.63
N TYR A 136 13.29 22.36 -6.15
CA TYR A 136 14.28 21.35 -5.74
C TYR A 136 15.11 20.75 -6.88
N GLY A 137 14.83 21.10 -8.13
CA GLY A 137 15.55 20.59 -9.31
C GLY A 137 15.20 19.16 -9.71
N GLU A 138 14.16 18.58 -9.13
CA GLU A 138 13.62 17.25 -9.48
C GLU A 138 12.10 17.22 -9.28
N PRO A 139 11.35 16.38 -10.03
CA PRO A 139 9.91 16.27 -9.85
C PRO A 139 9.52 15.61 -8.52
N LEU A 140 8.26 15.76 -8.11
CA LEU A 140 7.71 15.13 -6.92
C LEU A 140 7.58 13.61 -7.14
N PHE A 141 7.08 13.22 -8.31
CA PHE A 141 6.92 11.85 -8.79
C PHE A 141 8.08 11.41 -9.70
N SER A 142 8.35 10.11 -9.71
CA SER A 142 9.31 9.49 -10.63
C SER A 142 8.69 9.24 -12.01
N SER A 143 7.40 8.91 -12.05
CA SER A 143 6.68 8.58 -13.28
C SER A 143 5.16 8.73 -13.18
N HIS A 144 4.51 8.90 -14.33
CA HIS A 144 3.04 8.90 -14.45
C HIS A 144 2.55 7.98 -15.57
N ALA A 145 1.38 7.37 -15.36
CA ALA A 145 0.75 6.46 -16.32
C ALA A 145 -0.47 7.08 -16.99
N LEU A 146 -0.51 7.04 -18.32
CA LEU A 146 -1.56 7.56 -19.17
C LEU A 146 -2.19 6.43 -19.99
N ASP A 147 -3.46 6.14 -19.72
CA ASP A 147 -4.26 5.08 -20.38
C ASP A 147 -5.10 5.65 -21.53
N LEU A 148 -4.42 6.44 -22.37
CA LEU A 148 -4.95 7.12 -23.54
C LEU A 148 -3.79 7.46 -24.48
N SER A 149 -3.41 6.56 -25.37
CA SER A 149 -2.44 6.96 -26.39
C SER A 149 -2.89 6.64 -27.81
N ASP A 150 -3.73 7.55 -28.32
CA ASP A 150 -3.42 8.07 -29.66
C ASP A 150 -2.07 8.81 -29.60
N GLY A 151 -1.32 8.85 -30.72
CA GLY A 151 0.01 9.46 -30.74
C GLY A 151 0.03 10.95 -30.37
N THR A 152 -1.10 11.66 -30.49
CA THR A 152 -1.17 13.10 -30.28
C THR A 152 -1.19 13.46 -28.80
N ILE A 153 -2.07 12.81 -28.03
CA ILE A 153 -2.17 13.05 -26.57
C ILE A 153 -0.89 12.59 -25.89
N GLY A 154 -0.35 11.42 -26.28
CA GLY A 154 0.92 10.93 -25.76
C GLY A 154 2.07 11.90 -25.99
N ALA A 155 2.19 12.45 -27.21
CA ALA A 155 3.21 13.44 -27.53
C ALA A 155 3.09 14.72 -26.69
N LYS A 156 1.86 15.21 -26.45
CA LYS A 156 1.63 16.40 -25.62
C LYS A 156 2.18 16.20 -24.19
N TYR A 157 1.83 15.11 -23.52
CA TYR A 157 2.30 14.86 -22.16
C TYR A 157 3.81 14.58 -22.11
N LEU A 158 4.36 13.85 -23.08
CA LEU A 158 5.80 13.65 -23.18
C LEU A 158 6.57 14.97 -23.33
N GLN A 159 6.04 15.92 -24.11
CA GLN A 159 6.63 17.25 -24.23
C GLN A 159 6.58 18.02 -22.91
N GLN A 160 5.47 17.92 -22.17
CA GLN A 160 5.30 18.58 -20.88
C GLN A 160 6.27 18.05 -19.82
N VAL A 161 6.47 16.74 -19.74
CA VAL A 161 7.33 16.13 -18.71
C VAL A 161 8.83 16.13 -19.05
N LYS A 162 9.17 16.32 -20.33
CA LYS A 162 10.56 16.30 -20.83
C LYS A 162 11.53 17.19 -20.02
N PRO A 163 11.20 18.45 -19.67
CA PRO A 163 12.11 19.30 -18.90
C PRO A 163 12.42 18.74 -17.50
N MET A 164 11.48 18.01 -16.90
CA MET A 164 11.62 17.39 -15.59
C MET A 164 12.28 16.00 -15.66
N LYS A 165 12.56 15.50 -16.86
CA LYS A 165 13.10 14.14 -17.13
C LYS A 165 12.25 13.04 -16.48
N MET A 166 10.95 13.28 -16.35
CA MET A 166 10.04 12.31 -15.74
C MET A 166 9.61 11.26 -16.77
N ILE A 167 9.45 10.03 -16.31
CA ILE A 167 9.07 8.90 -17.16
C ILE A 167 7.55 8.91 -17.34
N MET A 168 7.09 8.83 -18.59
CA MET A 168 5.69 8.54 -18.88
C MET A 168 5.50 7.07 -19.19
N GLU A 169 4.44 6.48 -18.67
CA GLU A 169 3.98 5.14 -19.02
C GLU A 169 2.74 5.26 -19.89
N LEU A 170 2.80 4.73 -21.11
CA LEU A 170 1.78 4.93 -22.12
C LEU A 170 1.07 3.62 -22.45
N ALA A 171 -0.27 3.62 -22.42
CA ALA A 171 -1.09 2.51 -22.88
C ALA A 171 -1.79 2.85 -24.20
N PHE A 172 -1.38 2.16 -25.27
CA PHE A 172 -1.92 2.39 -26.61
C PHE A 172 -3.31 1.75 -26.75
N THR A 173 -4.29 2.59 -27.07
CA THR A 173 -5.68 2.18 -27.35
C THR A 173 -5.92 1.95 -28.85
N CYS A 174 -4.90 2.10 -29.69
CA CYS A 174 -4.97 1.88 -31.13
C CYS A 174 -4.94 0.39 -31.50
N ALA A 175 -5.10 0.10 -32.80
CA ALA A 175 -4.88 -1.26 -33.29
C ALA A 175 -3.42 -1.69 -33.04
N PRO A 176 -3.15 -2.96 -32.67
CA PRO A 176 -1.80 -3.44 -32.34
C PRO A 176 -0.75 -3.18 -33.42
N GLU A 177 -1.15 -3.17 -34.68
CA GLU A 177 -0.31 -2.91 -35.86
C GLU A 177 0.15 -1.44 -35.98
N ASP A 178 -0.57 -0.50 -35.37
CA ASP A 178 -0.25 0.94 -35.42
C ASP A 178 0.64 1.38 -34.26
N ALA A 179 0.58 0.67 -33.13
CA ALA A 179 1.37 0.99 -31.92
C ALA A 179 2.88 1.10 -32.18
N PRO A 180 3.54 0.26 -33.02
CA PRO A 180 4.95 0.40 -33.34
C PRO A 180 5.31 1.73 -34.02
N LYS A 181 4.46 2.21 -34.93
CA LYS A 181 4.69 3.47 -35.65
C LYS A 181 4.57 4.65 -34.69
N ILE A 182 3.53 4.64 -33.85
CA ILE A 182 3.33 5.67 -32.83
C ILE A 182 4.55 5.69 -31.88
N CYS A 183 5.02 4.54 -31.41
CA CYS A 183 6.23 4.49 -30.57
C CYS A 183 7.45 5.13 -31.25
N GLN A 184 7.64 4.86 -32.55
CA GLN A 184 8.75 5.44 -33.32
C GLN A 184 8.69 6.96 -33.41
N GLU A 185 7.49 7.53 -33.53
CA GLU A 185 7.26 8.98 -33.53
C GLU A 185 7.48 9.63 -32.16
N LEU A 186 7.24 8.89 -31.07
CA LEU A 186 7.38 9.38 -29.71
C LEU A 186 8.81 9.29 -29.16
N PHE A 187 9.64 8.34 -29.63
CA PHE A 187 11.02 8.16 -29.15
C PHE A 187 11.89 9.44 -29.14
N PRO A 188 11.80 10.36 -30.13
CA PRO A 188 12.59 11.59 -30.11
C PRO A 188 12.18 12.61 -29.03
N ILE A 189 11.01 12.43 -28.40
CA ILE A 189 10.45 13.41 -27.46
C ILE A 189 11.08 13.25 -26.08
N SER A 190 10.80 12.13 -25.41
CA SER A 190 11.23 11.82 -24.03
C SER A 190 11.22 10.31 -23.80
N ASP A 191 11.85 9.86 -22.71
CA ASP A 191 11.83 8.46 -22.29
C ASP A 191 10.42 8.04 -21.80
N PHE A 192 9.98 6.87 -22.21
CA PHE A 192 8.69 6.31 -21.82
C PHE A 192 8.71 4.78 -21.73
N THR A 193 7.79 4.25 -20.92
CA THR A 193 7.45 2.83 -20.90
C THR A 193 6.13 2.59 -21.63
N VAL A 194 5.91 1.36 -22.07
CA VAL A 194 4.69 0.94 -22.76
C VAL A 194 3.96 -0.07 -21.89
N THR A 195 2.69 0.21 -21.63
CA THR A 195 1.82 -0.69 -20.88
C THR A 195 1.50 -1.93 -21.70
N ALA A 196 1.64 -3.09 -21.06
CA ALA A 196 1.24 -4.38 -21.58
C ALA A 196 0.19 -5.03 -20.66
N THR A 197 -0.81 -5.64 -21.29
CA THR A 197 -1.81 -6.47 -20.60
C THR A 197 -1.43 -7.95 -20.63
N GLU A 198 -2.12 -8.77 -19.85
CA GLU A 198 -1.87 -10.21 -19.75
C GLU A 198 -2.00 -10.92 -21.10
N ALA A 199 -2.99 -10.53 -21.90
CA ALA A 199 -3.20 -11.06 -23.25
C ALA A 199 -2.08 -10.69 -24.25
N GLN A 200 -1.23 -9.73 -23.92
CA GLN A 200 -0.17 -9.23 -24.79
C GLN A 200 1.22 -9.77 -24.41
N LEU A 201 1.37 -10.47 -23.27
CA LEU A 201 2.67 -10.91 -22.76
C LEU A 201 3.46 -11.77 -23.76
N GLU A 202 2.82 -12.74 -24.39
CA GLU A 202 3.44 -13.61 -25.40
C GLU A 202 3.86 -12.86 -26.67
N ARG A 203 3.26 -11.69 -26.92
CA ARG A 203 3.48 -10.88 -28.13
C ARG A 203 4.54 -9.79 -27.93
N LEU A 204 5.06 -9.61 -26.71
CA LEU A 204 6.04 -8.57 -26.40
C LEU A 204 7.31 -8.69 -27.24
N GLY A 205 7.79 -9.90 -27.48
CA GLY A 205 8.96 -10.13 -28.34
C GLY A 205 8.74 -9.66 -29.77
N ASN A 206 7.57 -9.95 -30.35
CA ASN A 206 7.20 -9.48 -31.68
C ASN A 206 7.09 -7.95 -31.72
N PHE A 207 6.49 -7.36 -30.69
CA PHE A 207 6.37 -5.91 -30.57
C PHE A 207 7.76 -5.27 -30.48
N GLN A 208 8.68 -5.86 -29.71
CA GLN A 208 10.05 -5.39 -29.61
C GLN A 208 10.77 -5.40 -30.96
N GLN A 209 10.62 -6.47 -31.73
CA GLN A 209 11.20 -6.57 -33.08
C GLN A 209 10.62 -5.53 -34.04
N SER A 210 9.31 -5.26 -33.97
CA SER A 210 8.63 -4.32 -34.87
C SER A 210 9.12 -2.86 -34.78
N VAL A 211 9.73 -2.48 -33.66
CA VAL A 211 10.33 -1.14 -33.46
C VAL A 211 11.86 -1.12 -33.61
N GLY A 212 12.44 -2.18 -34.19
CA GLY A 212 13.87 -2.28 -34.46
C GLY A 212 14.69 -2.87 -33.32
N GLY A 213 14.13 -3.80 -32.55
CA GLY A 213 14.84 -4.52 -31.48
C GLY A 213 14.63 -3.92 -30.09
N SER A 214 15.55 -4.15 -29.15
CA SER A 214 15.42 -3.94 -27.69
C SER A 214 15.30 -2.47 -27.21
N LYS A 215 14.43 -1.66 -27.84
CA LYS A 215 14.21 -0.24 -27.52
C LYS A 215 13.10 0.05 -26.50
N LEU A 216 12.10 -0.82 -26.38
CA LEU A 216 10.91 -0.58 -25.54
C LEU A 216 11.12 -1.07 -24.12
N PHE A 217 10.47 -0.41 -23.18
CA PHE A 217 10.45 -0.80 -21.78
C PHE A 217 9.00 -1.10 -21.43
N PHE A 218 8.69 -2.33 -21.05
CA PHE A 218 7.29 -2.72 -20.79
C PHE A 218 6.93 -2.59 -19.32
N ALA A 219 5.75 -2.05 -19.07
CA ALA A 219 5.09 -2.04 -17.77
C ALA A 219 3.89 -2.97 -17.82
N PHE A 220 3.89 -4.01 -17.00
CA PHE A 220 2.79 -4.97 -16.94
C PHE A 220 1.76 -4.55 -15.90
N HIS A 221 0.51 -4.41 -16.33
CA HIS A 221 -0.62 -4.20 -15.41
C HIS A 221 -1.35 -5.53 -15.20
N GLY A 222 -0.86 -6.31 -14.24
CA GLY A 222 -1.56 -7.48 -13.73
C GLY A 222 -2.56 -7.05 -12.66
N GLY A 223 -3.76 -7.61 -12.69
CA GLY A 223 -4.67 -7.50 -11.55
C GLY A 223 -4.11 -8.16 -10.29
N LEU A 224 -4.91 -8.13 -9.22
CA LEU A 224 -4.58 -8.59 -7.88
C LEU A 224 -4.07 -10.04 -7.78
N GLU A 225 -4.48 -10.89 -8.72
CA GLU A 225 -3.95 -12.23 -8.96
C GLU A 225 -3.72 -12.35 -10.46
N THR A 226 -2.47 -12.20 -10.91
CA THR A 226 -2.15 -12.51 -12.30
C THR A 226 -2.40 -13.99 -12.54
N LYS A 227 -3.11 -14.32 -13.62
CA LYS A 227 -3.25 -15.70 -14.11
C LYS A 227 -2.01 -16.12 -14.91
N ALA A 228 -1.14 -15.17 -15.24
CA ALA A 228 0.12 -15.40 -15.91
C ALA A 228 0.95 -16.37 -15.09
N SER A 229 1.39 -17.44 -15.75
CA SER A 229 2.28 -18.39 -15.12
C SER A 229 3.63 -17.74 -14.84
N LYS A 230 4.41 -18.33 -13.93
CA LYS A 230 5.81 -17.93 -13.72
C LYS A 230 6.55 -17.83 -15.07
N GLN A 231 6.35 -18.80 -15.96
CA GLN A 231 6.99 -18.82 -17.28
C GLN A 231 6.60 -17.64 -18.17
N ASP A 232 5.36 -17.17 -18.10
CA ASP A 232 4.90 -15.99 -18.85
C ASP A 232 5.58 -14.73 -18.35
N LEU A 233 5.72 -14.58 -17.02
CA LEU A 233 6.48 -13.48 -16.42
C LEU A 233 7.96 -13.54 -16.81
N LEU A 234 8.58 -14.74 -16.81
CA LEU A 234 9.98 -14.89 -17.25
C LEU A 234 10.15 -14.49 -18.73
N THR A 235 9.17 -14.85 -19.56
CA THR A 235 9.15 -14.50 -20.98
C THR A 235 8.97 -13.00 -21.17
N ALA A 236 8.07 -12.37 -20.41
CA ALA A 236 7.84 -10.94 -20.45
C ALA A 236 9.08 -10.13 -20.03
N VAL A 237 9.72 -10.52 -18.92
CA VAL A 237 10.99 -9.93 -18.47
C VAL A 237 12.08 -10.08 -19.54
N SER A 238 12.20 -11.27 -20.13
CA SER A 238 13.19 -11.53 -21.21
C SER A 238 12.92 -10.68 -22.47
N ASN A 239 11.68 -10.21 -22.65
CA ASN A 239 11.27 -9.33 -23.75
C ASN A 239 11.27 -7.84 -23.36
N GLY A 240 11.77 -7.46 -22.17
CA GLY A 240 11.95 -6.06 -21.78
C GLY A 240 10.91 -5.51 -20.81
N MET A 241 10.17 -6.36 -20.10
CA MET A 241 9.35 -5.93 -18.96
C MET A 241 10.24 -5.49 -17.79
N VAL A 242 10.02 -4.26 -17.32
CA VAL A 242 10.80 -3.63 -16.25
C VAL A 242 9.95 -3.18 -15.07
N LYS A 243 8.63 -3.12 -15.23
CA LYS A 243 7.66 -2.82 -14.17
C LYS A 243 6.56 -3.87 -14.17
N MET A 244 6.11 -4.26 -12.99
CA MET A 244 4.91 -5.06 -12.80
C MET A 244 4.05 -4.42 -11.72
N SER A 245 2.88 -3.92 -12.10
CA SER A 245 1.88 -3.41 -11.17
C SER A 245 1.26 -4.56 -10.39
N VAL A 246 1.07 -4.34 -9.09
CA VAL A 246 0.45 -5.27 -8.15
C VAL A 246 -0.51 -4.45 -7.29
N ASP A 247 -1.78 -4.84 -7.31
CA ASP A 247 -2.81 -4.10 -6.58
C ASP A 247 -3.01 -4.66 -5.17
N THR A 248 -3.05 -3.79 -4.15
CA THR A 248 -3.09 -4.21 -2.73
C THR A 248 -4.38 -3.93 -2.01
N TYR A 249 -5.46 -3.49 -2.69
CA TYR A 249 -6.73 -3.21 -1.99
C TYR A 249 -7.29 -4.40 -1.18
N LEU A 250 -6.83 -5.62 -1.42
CA LEU A 250 -7.18 -6.80 -0.63
C LEU A 250 -6.14 -7.20 0.43
N LEU A 251 -4.97 -6.55 0.47
CA LEU A 251 -3.96 -6.78 1.51
C LEU A 251 -4.23 -6.01 2.80
N GLU A 252 -5.11 -5.01 2.79
CA GLU A 252 -5.52 -4.27 4.00
C GLU A 252 -6.28 -5.15 5.01
N ALA A 253 -6.82 -6.30 4.55
CA ALA A 253 -7.49 -7.28 5.40
C ALA A 253 -6.55 -8.35 5.98
N GLU A 254 -5.27 -8.39 5.56
CA GLU A 254 -4.33 -9.46 5.91
C GLU A 254 -3.33 -9.01 6.98
N PRO A 255 -3.14 -9.77 8.08
CA PRO A 255 -2.25 -9.40 9.18
C PRO A 255 -0.75 -9.37 8.82
N TYR A 256 -0.39 -9.59 7.54
CA TYR A 256 1.00 -9.63 7.05
C TYR A 256 1.14 -8.98 5.67
N MET A 257 0.69 -7.75 5.50
CA MET A 257 0.81 -6.99 4.24
C MET A 257 2.23 -6.96 3.66
N ALA A 258 3.26 -6.71 4.49
CA ALA A 258 4.66 -6.74 4.05
C ALA A 258 5.07 -8.12 3.51
N LYS A 259 4.54 -9.22 4.05
CA LYS A 259 4.80 -10.60 3.57
C LYS A 259 4.25 -10.84 2.18
N ARG A 260 3.01 -10.39 1.92
CA ARG A 260 2.38 -10.47 0.60
C ARG A 260 3.10 -9.61 -0.43
N VAL A 261 3.49 -8.38 -0.06
CA VAL A 261 4.32 -7.54 -0.93
C VAL A 261 5.64 -8.25 -1.25
N MET A 262 6.31 -8.88 -0.26
CA MET A 262 7.53 -9.66 -0.50
C MET A 262 7.31 -10.85 -1.45
N GLN A 263 6.18 -11.55 -1.39
CA GLN A 263 5.85 -12.62 -2.34
C GLN A 263 5.72 -12.09 -3.77
N SER A 264 4.96 -11.01 -3.97
CA SER A 264 4.81 -10.40 -5.30
C SER A 264 6.15 -9.90 -5.86
N CYS A 265 7.06 -9.43 -4.99
CA CYS A 265 8.42 -9.06 -5.37
C CYS A 265 9.30 -10.26 -5.78
N ALA A 266 8.98 -11.48 -5.35
CA ALA A 266 9.76 -12.68 -5.62
C ALA A 266 9.46 -13.33 -6.99
N ASP A 267 8.22 -13.23 -7.46
CA ASP A 267 7.75 -13.95 -8.66
C ASP A 267 8.28 -13.38 -9.99
N VAL A 268 8.76 -12.14 -9.99
CA VAL A 268 9.27 -11.42 -11.19
C VAL A 268 10.75 -11.66 -11.51
N ARG A 269 11.29 -12.84 -11.18
CA ARG A 269 12.72 -13.20 -11.38
C ARG A 269 13.71 -12.23 -10.73
N ASN A 270 13.25 -11.48 -9.74
CA ASN A 270 14.05 -10.47 -9.02
C ASN A 270 14.96 -11.12 -7.95
N VAL A 271 15.04 -12.45 -7.91
CA VAL A 271 15.97 -13.20 -7.07
C VAL A 271 17.33 -13.32 -7.75
N ASN A 272 18.34 -12.66 -7.17
CA ASN A 272 19.71 -13.18 -7.25
C ASN A 272 19.61 -14.65 -6.82
N GLU A 273 20.16 -15.59 -7.58
CA GLU A 273 20.07 -17.05 -7.32
C GLU A 273 20.55 -17.46 -5.91
N ASN A 274 21.14 -16.53 -5.15
CA ASN A 274 21.70 -16.69 -3.83
C ASN A 274 20.78 -16.32 -2.65
N VAL A 275 19.57 -15.79 -2.88
CA VAL A 275 18.59 -15.55 -1.79
C VAL A 275 17.31 -16.27 -2.14
N GLN A 276 17.22 -17.53 -1.69
CA GLN A 276 15.94 -18.22 -1.66
C GLN A 276 14.98 -17.40 -0.80
N VAL A 277 13.80 -17.11 -1.34
CA VAL A 277 12.66 -16.66 -0.54
C VAL A 277 12.48 -17.73 0.53
N ALA A 278 12.60 -17.34 1.80
CA ALA A 278 12.51 -18.25 2.92
C ALA A 278 11.24 -19.12 2.75
N PRO A 279 11.32 -20.46 2.83
CA PRO A 279 10.21 -21.36 2.50
C PRO A 279 8.96 -21.14 3.37
N ASP A 280 9.15 -20.52 4.53
CA ASP A 280 8.15 -20.02 5.48
C ASP A 280 7.37 -18.79 4.97
N LEU A 281 7.74 -18.22 3.82
CA LEU A 281 7.02 -17.11 3.20
C LEU A 281 5.82 -17.54 2.35
N CYS A 282 5.68 -18.82 2.00
CA CYS A 282 4.43 -19.36 1.44
C CYS A 282 3.52 -19.82 2.59
N VAL A 283 2.43 -19.10 2.84
CA VAL A 283 1.32 -19.62 3.64
C VAL A 283 0.03 -19.47 2.85
N ASP A 284 -0.22 -20.45 1.99
CA ASP A 284 -1.58 -20.92 1.78
C ASP A 284 -2.09 -21.49 3.09
N ALA A 285 -2.61 -20.64 3.97
CA ALA A 285 -3.57 -20.99 5.01
C ALA A 285 -3.85 -19.75 5.85
N CYS A 286 -5.11 -19.34 5.90
CA CYS A 286 -5.60 -18.74 7.12
C CYS A 286 -5.32 -19.75 8.24
N TRP A 287 -4.44 -19.40 9.19
CA TRP A 287 -4.08 -20.24 10.33
C TRP A 287 -5.27 -20.53 11.27
N LEU A 288 -6.42 -19.89 11.02
CA LEU A 288 -7.68 -20.14 11.68
C LEU A 288 -8.48 -21.19 10.91
N SER A 289 -8.80 -22.30 11.59
CA SER A 289 -9.76 -23.28 11.12
C SER A 289 -11.15 -22.64 10.89
N PRO A 290 -12.02 -23.23 10.06
CA PRO A 290 -13.40 -22.77 9.91
C PRO A 290 -14.13 -22.61 11.24
N GLU A 291 -13.88 -23.51 12.20
CA GLU A 291 -14.44 -23.44 13.55
C GLU A 291 -13.92 -22.21 14.31
N GLN A 292 -12.63 -21.90 14.22
CA GLN A 292 -12.05 -20.71 14.87
C GLN A 292 -12.61 -19.42 14.27
N LYS A 293 -12.81 -19.35 12.95
CA LYS A 293 -13.46 -18.21 12.28
C LYS A 293 -14.91 -18.04 12.73
N ALA A 294 -15.66 -19.14 12.80
CA ALA A 294 -17.04 -19.12 13.27
C ALA A 294 -17.13 -18.67 14.74
N ALA A 295 -16.21 -19.12 15.59
CA ALA A 295 -16.12 -18.71 16.98
C ALA A 295 -15.84 -17.19 17.12
N LEU A 296 -14.85 -16.67 16.37
CA LEU A 296 -14.54 -15.23 16.37
C LEU A 296 -15.70 -14.39 15.86
N LYS A 297 -16.34 -14.80 14.75
CA LYS A 297 -17.52 -14.12 14.23
C LYS A 297 -18.65 -14.10 15.26
N LYS A 298 -18.94 -15.23 15.91
CA LYS A 298 -19.96 -15.32 16.96
C LYS A 298 -19.69 -14.36 18.11
N THR A 299 -18.44 -14.24 18.55
CA THR A 299 -18.04 -13.27 19.58
C THR A 299 -18.22 -11.83 19.10
N ALA A 300 -17.79 -11.51 17.88
CA ALA A 300 -17.92 -10.17 17.29
C ALA A 300 -19.39 -9.76 17.11
N ASP A 301 -20.25 -10.68 16.63
CA ASP A 301 -21.70 -10.47 16.50
C ASP A 301 -22.34 -10.19 17.87
N ALA A 302 -21.95 -10.93 18.91
CA ALA A 302 -22.46 -10.76 20.27
C ALA A 302 -21.97 -9.45 20.92
N MET A 303 -20.72 -9.06 20.68
CA MET A 303 -20.13 -7.80 21.11
C MET A 303 -20.77 -6.60 20.42
N SER A 304 -21.10 -6.71 19.13
CA SER A 304 -21.63 -5.62 18.31
C SER A 304 -23.16 -5.62 18.21
N ALA A 305 -23.85 -6.26 19.16
CA ALA A 305 -25.30 -6.35 19.17
C ALA A 305 -25.94 -4.94 19.20
N PRO A 306 -26.96 -4.66 18.36
CA PRO A 306 -27.60 -3.34 18.31
C PRO A 306 -28.08 -2.87 19.69
N GLY A 307 -27.82 -1.60 20.01
CA GLY A 307 -28.23 -0.99 21.27
C GLY A 307 -27.34 -1.32 22.47
N LYS A 308 -26.23 -2.06 22.27
CA LYS A 308 -25.22 -2.33 23.30
C LYS A 308 -23.90 -1.64 23.00
N GLY A 309 -23.24 -1.16 24.05
CA GLY A 309 -21.91 -0.56 24.02
C GLY A 309 -20.87 -1.39 24.78
N PHE A 310 -19.68 -0.80 24.91
CA PHE A 310 -18.56 -1.38 25.63
C PHE A 310 -18.28 -0.61 26.91
N LEU A 311 -18.00 -1.32 28.00
CA LEU A 311 -17.46 -0.73 29.22
C LEU A 311 -15.94 -0.82 29.18
N ALA A 312 -15.26 0.30 29.05
CA ALA A 312 -13.82 0.38 29.22
C ALA A 312 -13.49 0.38 30.72
N ALA A 313 -13.01 -0.75 31.23
CA ALA A 313 -12.53 -0.95 32.60
C ALA A 313 -11.04 -1.35 32.60
N ASP A 314 -10.29 -0.78 31.65
CA ASP A 314 -8.88 -1.01 31.35
C ASP A 314 -7.93 -0.03 32.05
N GLU A 315 -8.44 0.69 33.03
CA GLU A 315 -7.70 1.67 33.80
C GLU A 315 -6.48 1.02 34.48
N SER A 316 -5.27 1.50 34.18
CA SER A 316 -4.02 1.02 34.77
C SER A 316 -3.91 1.38 36.25
N ALA A 317 -3.00 0.74 37.00
CA ALA A 317 -2.62 1.22 38.34
C ALA A 317 -2.11 2.68 38.27
N GLY A 318 -2.51 3.52 39.23
CA GLY A 318 -2.28 4.97 39.24
C GLY A 318 -3.42 5.74 39.95
N PRO A 319 -3.20 7.01 40.34
CA PRO A 319 -4.18 7.79 41.10
C PRO A 319 -5.56 7.75 40.42
N TRP A 320 -6.53 7.28 41.19
CA TRP A 320 -7.70 6.50 40.79
C TRP A 320 -8.69 7.10 39.81
N LEU A 321 -8.49 8.33 39.36
CA LEU A 321 -9.28 8.99 38.34
C LEU A 321 -8.37 10.01 37.67
N ARG A 322 -7.88 9.72 36.46
CA ARG A 322 -7.24 10.74 35.60
C ARG A 322 -8.21 11.90 35.24
N ALA A 323 -9.46 11.84 35.70
CA ALA A 323 -10.51 12.83 35.49
C ALA A 323 -10.60 13.95 36.55
N GLY A 324 -9.61 14.12 37.43
CA GLY A 324 -9.51 15.34 38.26
C GLY A 324 -10.60 15.50 39.33
N HIS A 325 -11.24 14.41 39.77
CA HIS A 325 -12.26 14.46 40.83
C HIS A 325 -11.61 14.57 42.22
N GLU A 326 -11.74 15.73 42.87
CA GLU A 326 -11.14 16.03 44.18
C GLU A 326 -11.48 15.04 45.30
N GLY A 327 -12.66 14.42 45.25
CA GLY A 327 -13.10 13.42 46.22
C GLY A 327 -12.41 12.06 46.03
N ALA A 328 -12.16 11.67 44.78
CA ALA A 328 -11.56 10.37 44.46
C ALA A 328 -10.06 10.32 44.76
N ALA A 329 -9.36 11.45 44.66
CA ALA A 329 -7.96 11.57 45.04
C ALA A 329 -7.68 11.20 46.51
N LYS A 330 -8.73 11.15 47.35
CA LYS A 330 -8.64 10.78 48.77
C LYS A 330 -8.76 9.27 49.01
N ILE A 331 -9.12 8.49 48.00
CA ILE A 331 -9.24 7.03 48.09
C ILE A 331 -7.85 6.43 47.84
N ALA A 332 -7.40 5.56 48.74
CA ALA A 332 -6.09 4.92 48.61
C ALA A 332 -6.03 4.02 47.36
N ASP A 333 -4.95 4.14 46.59
CA ASP A 333 -4.73 3.32 45.40
C ASP A 333 -4.20 1.92 45.74
N THR A 334 -5.09 1.03 46.19
CA THR A 334 -4.75 -0.36 46.51
C THR A 334 -5.43 -1.33 45.57
N ALA A 335 -4.87 -2.53 45.39
CA ALA A 335 -5.42 -3.56 44.50
C ALA A 335 -6.86 -3.94 44.89
N GLU A 336 -7.14 -3.98 46.18
CA GLU A 336 -8.44 -4.30 46.77
C GLU A 336 -9.47 -3.23 46.44
N ASN A 337 -9.09 -1.94 46.52
CA ASN A 337 -9.96 -0.84 46.09
C ASN A 337 -10.22 -0.90 44.58
N ARG A 338 -9.24 -1.36 43.76
CA ARG A 338 -9.51 -1.64 42.34
C ARG A 338 -10.57 -2.68 42.14
N ALA A 339 -10.36 -3.79 42.81
CA ALA A 339 -11.23 -4.93 42.69
C ALA A 339 -12.65 -4.56 43.12
N ALA A 340 -12.79 -3.84 44.24
CA ALA A 340 -14.08 -3.39 44.74
C ALA A 340 -14.81 -2.46 43.75
N TYR A 341 -14.13 -1.45 43.20
CA TYR A 341 -14.72 -0.54 42.22
C TYR A 341 -15.16 -1.26 40.94
N ARG A 342 -14.27 -2.08 40.37
CA ARG A 342 -14.56 -2.82 39.13
C ARG A 342 -15.65 -3.86 39.35
N ALA A 343 -15.64 -4.59 40.48
CA ALA A 343 -16.70 -5.52 40.85
C ALA A 343 -18.05 -4.82 40.99
N MET A 344 -18.11 -3.64 41.63
CA MET A 344 -19.33 -2.82 41.69
C MET A 344 -19.86 -2.52 40.28
N CYS A 345 -19.00 -2.08 39.35
CA CYS A 345 -19.39 -1.89 37.96
C CYS A 345 -19.93 -3.18 37.34
N PHE A 346 -19.18 -4.28 37.41
CA PHE A 346 -19.54 -5.54 36.73
C PHE A 346 -20.81 -6.19 37.29
N THR A 347 -21.10 -5.97 38.57
CA THR A 347 -22.28 -6.49 39.27
C THR A 347 -23.52 -5.60 39.18
N THR A 348 -23.43 -4.44 38.51
CA THR A 348 -24.54 -3.48 38.41
C THR A 348 -25.77 -4.16 37.78
N PRO A 349 -26.92 -4.21 38.48
CA PRO A 349 -28.12 -4.86 37.97
C PRO A 349 -28.59 -4.24 36.64
N GLY A 350 -28.89 -5.10 35.65
CA GLY A 350 -29.36 -4.66 34.34
C GLY A 350 -28.29 -4.11 33.39
N LEU A 351 -27.02 -4.04 33.82
CA LEU A 351 -25.93 -3.51 32.98
C LEU A 351 -25.84 -4.19 31.61
N SER A 352 -26.02 -5.51 31.56
CA SER A 352 -25.92 -6.29 30.32
C SER A 352 -27.03 -6.04 29.30
N GLN A 353 -28.07 -5.27 29.66
CA GLN A 353 -29.05 -4.78 28.69
C GLN A 353 -28.42 -3.76 27.73
N TYR A 354 -27.42 -3.01 28.20
CA TYR A 354 -26.80 -1.90 27.49
C TYR A 354 -25.32 -2.13 27.20
N ILE A 355 -24.66 -3.06 27.89
CA ILE A 355 -23.26 -3.39 27.69
C ILE A 355 -23.13 -4.84 27.25
N SER A 356 -22.41 -5.08 26.16
CA SER A 356 -22.14 -6.42 25.63
C SER A 356 -20.75 -6.91 25.98
N GLY A 357 -19.77 -5.99 26.03
CA GLY A 357 -18.37 -6.31 26.29
C GLY A 357 -17.73 -5.39 27.32
N VAL A 358 -16.75 -5.93 28.04
CA VAL A 358 -15.97 -5.20 29.05
C VAL A 358 -14.50 -5.33 28.70
N ILE A 359 -13.84 -4.19 28.45
CA ILE A 359 -12.40 -4.12 28.17
C ILE A 359 -11.68 -4.05 29.51
N LEU A 360 -10.76 -4.97 29.75
CA LEU A 360 -10.10 -5.16 31.03
C LEU A 360 -8.64 -4.74 30.97
N HIS A 361 -8.15 -4.24 32.09
CA HIS A 361 -6.71 -4.14 32.31
C HIS A 361 -6.19 -5.55 32.59
N TRP A 362 -4.93 -5.83 32.21
CA TRP A 362 -4.25 -7.09 32.49
C TRP A 362 -4.41 -7.54 33.95
N GLU A 363 -4.29 -6.60 34.89
CA GLU A 363 -4.47 -6.87 36.32
C GLU A 363 -5.87 -7.41 36.65
N THR A 364 -6.93 -6.79 36.10
CA THR A 364 -8.32 -7.17 36.36
C THR A 364 -8.63 -8.57 35.86
N LEU A 365 -7.98 -9.00 34.77
CA LEU A 365 -8.15 -10.33 34.19
C LEU A 365 -7.85 -11.45 35.20
N PHE A 366 -6.91 -11.22 36.11
CA PHE A 366 -6.49 -12.18 37.13
C PHE A 366 -6.95 -11.82 38.56
N GLN A 367 -7.67 -10.72 38.73
CA GLN A 367 -8.20 -10.31 40.02
C GLN A 367 -9.45 -11.10 40.41
N SER A 368 -9.63 -11.22 41.72
CA SER A 368 -10.88 -11.64 42.35
C SER A 368 -11.48 -10.48 43.12
N ASP A 369 -12.81 -10.51 43.28
CA ASP A 369 -13.51 -9.61 44.19
C ASP A 369 -13.24 -9.98 45.67
N ALA A 370 -13.84 -9.22 46.58
CA ALA A 370 -13.71 -9.46 48.03
C ALA A 370 -14.29 -10.81 48.50
N ALA A 371 -15.17 -11.44 47.69
CA ALA A 371 -15.72 -12.77 47.96
C ALA A 371 -14.86 -13.89 47.33
N GLY A 372 -13.74 -13.56 46.67
CA GLY A 372 -12.86 -14.50 46.01
C GLY A 372 -13.30 -14.90 44.60
N GLN A 373 -14.38 -14.32 44.07
CA GLN A 373 -14.87 -14.61 42.72
C GLN A 373 -14.03 -13.88 41.67
N LYS A 374 -13.60 -14.60 40.63
CA LYS A 374 -12.84 -13.99 39.53
C LYS A 374 -13.67 -12.93 38.81
N MET A 375 -13.05 -11.81 38.45
CA MET A 375 -13.72 -10.71 37.74
C MET A 375 -14.32 -11.16 36.40
N VAL A 376 -13.60 -12.00 35.66
CA VAL A 376 -14.06 -12.61 34.41
C VAL A 376 -15.37 -13.39 34.61
N ASP A 377 -15.49 -14.11 35.73
CA ASP A 377 -16.69 -14.89 36.04
C ASP A 377 -17.86 -13.98 36.41
N LEU A 378 -17.62 -12.87 37.11
CA LEU A 378 -18.66 -11.86 37.39
C LEU A 378 -19.24 -11.28 36.09
N ILE A 379 -18.37 -10.88 35.16
CA ILE A 379 -18.76 -10.31 33.88
C ILE A 379 -19.55 -11.33 33.04
N THR A 380 -19.01 -12.56 32.94
CA THR A 380 -19.63 -13.63 32.15
C THR A 380 -20.99 -14.04 32.72
N LYS A 381 -21.11 -14.21 34.05
CA LYS A 381 -22.39 -14.55 34.70
C LYS A 381 -23.46 -13.48 34.51
N ASN A 382 -23.05 -12.22 34.41
CA ASN A 382 -23.96 -11.12 34.12
C ASN A 382 -24.31 -10.96 32.64
N GLY A 383 -23.84 -11.86 31.76
CA GLY A 383 -24.20 -11.89 30.35
C GLY A 383 -23.41 -10.93 29.47
N MET A 384 -22.21 -10.54 29.93
CA MET A 384 -21.27 -9.70 29.18
C MET A 384 -20.01 -10.49 28.82
N ILE A 385 -19.24 -9.97 27.87
CA ILE A 385 -18.04 -10.62 27.33
C ILE A 385 -16.80 -9.88 27.85
N PRO A 386 -15.99 -10.48 28.73
CA PRO A 386 -14.71 -9.89 29.15
C PRO A 386 -13.65 -10.06 28.05
N GLY A 387 -12.82 -9.04 27.84
CA GLY A 387 -11.69 -9.07 26.91
C GLY A 387 -10.64 -8.02 27.24
N ILE A 388 -9.46 -8.13 26.62
CA ILE A 388 -8.42 -7.10 26.60
C ILE A 388 -8.28 -6.60 25.17
#